data_AF-E8X4B7-F1
#
_entry.id   AF-E8X4B7-F1
#
_cell.length_a   1.000
_cell.length_b   1.000
_cell.length_c   1.000
_cell.angle_alpha   90.00
_cell.angle_beta   90.00
_cell.angle_gamma   90.00
#
_symmetry.space_group_name_H-M   'P 1'
#
loop_
_entity.id
_entity.type
_entity.pdbx_description
1 polymer ?
#
loop_
_entity_poly.entity_id
_entity_poly.type
_entity_poly.pdbx_seq_one_letter_code
_entity_poly.pdbx_strand_id
1 'polypeptide(L)'
;MGEHGQPLGGSRVGGNVPVAMHTPGIPAGVRPQALRGGGAQYTDQRGRTVVTNPHGQVTEFRDQNHIAQYDGRGQARFIQATHNGMTTTVTHGFGGQRTIQTRYADGTRVVSYGAHSGFAERAIVGRPGFVARTTSMGGITRVSVYRSYSYQNHAYYRYVPAVYYRPAFYGWVNSPWRRPVVYNWGPRPYGGYYGAYFTPYPSYPTPDLWLTDYVLNYNLQQAYAARQDVGDGPQQGFDGPPDQNYQDQSAGAAPQQQPFDDVGNAPVGQPGPAPEGVPVAAQQTQLDPTVKALIAQQVKIDIAEMQTASAQASVGAGEAPMPPDSAMPEVLKPDHTAFEVSSDTQLYYGDNQSCVLSPGDVLYRKPDSTADITGGVEVTVVGRKPGSCDVNVTAKVSLATLQDMNNQFQQQLQGGMQVLAAKAGKDSIPSAPDSGQIMVASGQAPAQDVNSMLAQNQTSGQQAETEIATAATGNQ
;
A
#
# COMPACT_ATOMS: atom_id res chain seq x y z
N MET A 1 -15.53 -35.37 -56.10
CA MET A 1 -14.48 -36.01 -55.26
C MET A 1 -13.42 -34.93 -55.10
N GLY A 2 -13.25 -34.21 -54.00
CA GLY A 2 -13.52 -34.46 -52.60
C GLY A 2 -12.31 -33.91 -51.83
N GLU A 3 -12.07 -32.60 -51.91
CA GLU A 3 -11.05 -31.92 -51.11
C GLU A 3 -11.64 -31.62 -49.73
N HIS A 4 -11.14 -32.33 -48.71
CA HIS A 4 -11.52 -32.14 -47.32
C HIS A 4 -10.63 -31.09 -46.67
N GLY A 5 -11.24 -29.98 -46.25
CA GLY A 5 -10.63 -28.99 -45.38
C GLY A 5 -10.39 -29.53 -43.97
N GLN A 6 -9.22 -29.21 -43.41
CA GLN A 6 -8.92 -29.34 -41.99
C GLN A 6 -9.17 -27.99 -41.30
N PRO A 7 -9.93 -27.93 -40.19
CA PRO A 7 -10.11 -26.69 -39.45
C PRO A 7 -8.92 -26.44 -38.51
N LEU A 8 -8.42 -25.20 -38.53
CA LEU A 8 -7.51 -24.66 -37.55
C LEU A 8 -8.25 -24.51 -36.21
N GLY A 9 -8.00 -25.44 -35.28
CA GLY A 9 -8.46 -25.35 -33.90
C GLY A 9 -7.66 -24.31 -33.14
N GLY A 10 -8.18 -23.08 -33.05
CA GLY A 10 -7.70 -22.07 -32.12
C GLY A 10 -8.01 -22.50 -30.69
N SER A 11 -6.98 -22.83 -29.91
CA SER A 11 -7.11 -22.96 -28.45
C SER A 11 -7.46 -21.60 -27.87
N ARG A 12 -8.72 -21.45 -27.44
CA ARG A 12 -9.15 -20.33 -26.61
C ARG A 12 -8.32 -20.34 -25.33
N VAL A 13 -7.66 -19.22 -25.06
CA VAL A 13 -7.04 -18.87 -23.79
C VAL A 13 -8.09 -19.08 -22.69
N GLY A 14 -7.84 -20.08 -21.83
CA GLY A 14 -8.73 -20.44 -20.74
C GLY A 14 -8.80 -19.30 -19.72
N GLY A 15 -10.03 -18.98 -19.29
CA GLY A 15 -10.29 -17.93 -18.33
C GLY A 15 -9.67 -18.18 -16.94
N ASN A 16 -9.60 -17.09 -16.17
CA ASN A 16 -9.17 -17.05 -14.77
C ASN A 16 -10.05 -17.95 -13.87
N VAL A 17 -9.77 -19.26 -13.82
CA VAL A 17 -10.34 -20.13 -12.79
C VAL A 17 -9.32 -20.22 -11.65
N PRO A 18 -9.64 -19.78 -10.44
CA PRO A 18 -8.76 -19.98 -9.30
C PRO A 18 -8.58 -21.49 -9.08
N VAL A 19 -7.33 -21.96 -9.09
CA VAL A 19 -7.00 -23.33 -8.71
C VAL A 19 -7.36 -23.48 -7.24
N ALA A 20 -8.27 -24.41 -6.92
CA ALA A 20 -8.63 -24.69 -5.53
C ALA A 20 -7.40 -25.25 -4.80
N MET A 21 -6.70 -24.39 -4.05
CA MET A 21 -5.59 -24.83 -3.22
C MET A 21 -6.10 -25.58 -2.02
N HIS A 22 -5.82 -26.87 -1.97
CA HIS A 22 -6.07 -27.70 -0.80
C HIS A 22 -4.87 -27.63 0.13
N THR A 23 -5.11 -27.59 1.44
CA THR A 23 -4.04 -27.70 2.43
C THR A 23 -3.27 -29.01 2.23
N PRO A 24 -1.93 -28.99 2.33
CA PRO A 24 -1.12 -30.20 2.29
C PRO A 24 -1.53 -31.14 3.43
N GLY A 25 -1.41 -32.45 3.20
CA GLY A 25 -1.50 -33.44 4.27
C GLY A 25 -0.28 -33.37 5.19
N ILE A 26 -0.46 -33.73 6.46
CA ILE A 26 0.68 -33.95 7.37
C ILE A 26 1.44 -35.19 6.89
N PRO A 27 2.77 -35.12 6.67
CA PRO A 27 3.55 -36.27 6.21
C PRO A 27 3.44 -37.47 7.14
N ALA A 28 3.01 -38.62 6.62
CA ALA A 28 2.90 -39.85 7.40
C ALA A 28 4.28 -40.36 7.85
N GLY A 29 4.37 -40.83 9.10
CA GLY A 29 5.61 -41.41 9.66
C GLY A 29 6.69 -40.40 10.05
N VAL A 30 6.44 -39.10 9.89
CA VAL A 30 7.36 -38.03 10.34
C VAL A 30 7.07 -37.68 11.80
N ARG A 31 8.13 -37.60 12.62
CA ARG A 31 8.00 -37.21 14.03
C ARG A 31 7.74 -35.71 14.15
N PRO A 32 6.69 -35.26 14.88
CA PRO A 32 6.44 -33.86 15.10
C PRO A 32 7.51 -33.24 16.02
N GLN A 33 7.95 -32.04 15.69
CA GLN A 33 8.66 -31.14 16.59
C GLN A 33 7.67 -30.12 17.16
N ALA A 34 7.48 -30.11 18.48
CA ALA A 34 6.60 -29.16 19.14
C ALA A 34 7.12 -27.73 19.00
N LEU A 35 6.22 -26.78 18.73
CA LEU A 35 6.55 -25.36 18.60
C LEU A 35 6.24 -24.57 19.87
N ARG A 36 7.01 -23.51 20.11
CA ARG A 36 6.74 -22.54 21.16
C ARG A 36 5.45 -21.78 20.78
N GLY A 37 4.45 -21.77 21.67
CA GLY A 37 3.10 -21.31 21.35
C GLY A 37 2.09 -22.41 21.00
N GLY A 38 2.54 -23.68 20.95
CA GLY A 38 1.73 -24.85 20.62
C GLY A 38 1.73 -25.17 19.13
N GLY A 39 1.16 -26.34 18.77
CA GLY A 39 1.24 -26.89 17.41
C GLY A 39 2.51 -27.70 17.15
N ALA A 40 2.71 -28.11 15.91
CA ALA A 40 3.80 -28.99 15.51
C ALA A 40 4.36 -28.68 14.12
N GLN A 41 5.68 -28.81 13.98
CA GLN A 41 6.39 -28.82 12.72
C GLN A 41 6.74 -30.26 12.32
N TYR A 42 6.53 -30.60 11.06
CA TYR A 42 6.84 -31.90 10.46
C TYR A 42 7.81 -31.68 9.30
N THR A 43 9.04 -32.17 9.42
CA THR A 43 10.05 -32.08 8.35
C THR A 43 10.38 -33.47 7.81
N ASP A 44 10.13 -33.72 6.53
CA ASP A 44 10.40 -35.00 5.88
C ASP A 44 11.87 -35.13 5.42
N GLN A 45 12.24 -36.32 4.92
CA GLN A 45 13.61 -36.60 4.46
C GLN A 45 14.04 -35.77 3.25
N ARG A 46 13.10 -35.18 2.51
CA ARG A 46 13.36 -34.29 1.36
C ARG A 46 13.48 -32.83 1.79
N GLY A 47 13.41 -32.55 3.09
CA GLY A 47 13.46 -31.20 3.66
C GLY A 47 12.13 -30.43 3.55
N ARG A 48 11.04 -31.09 3.12
CA ARG A 48 9.73 -30.44 3.09
C ARG A 48 9.21 -30.31 4.51
N THR A 49 8.71 -29.14 4.84
CA THR A 49 8.22 -28.78 6.16
C THR A 49 6.75 -28.40 6.10
N VAL A 50 5.96 -28.99 7.00
CA VAL A 50 4.55 -28.62 7.24
C VAL A 50 4.44 -28.14 8.68
N VAL A 51 3.82 -26.99 8.90
CA VAL A 51 3.55 -26.44 10.23
C VAL A 51 2.06 -26.48 10.52
N THR A 52 1.72 -26.85 11.74
CA THR A 52 0.34 -26.90 12.25
C THR A 52 0.17 -26.03 13.48
N ASN A 53 -1.03 -25.49 13.65
CA ASN A 53 -1.44 -24.80 14.88
C ASN A 53 -1.76 -25.80 16.02
N PRO A 54 -2.06 -25.33 17.25
CA PRO A 54 -2.41 -26.22 18.37
C PRO A 54 -3.65 -27.11 18.14
N HIS A 55 -4.50 -26.77 17.17
CA HIS A 55 -5.68 -27.55 16.76
C HIS A 55 -5.38 -28.56 15.64
N GLY A 56 -4.12 -28.68 15.22
CA GLY A 56 -3.69 -29.60 14.16
C GLY A 56 -4.00 -29.13 12.74
N GLN A 57 -4.44 -27.88 12.55
CA GLN A 57 -4.67 -27.31 11.22
C GLN A 57 -3.36 -26.83 10.62
N VAL A 58 -3.14 -27.07 9.33
CA VAL A 58 -1.94 -26.63 8.61
C VAL A 58 -1.95 -25.12 8.43
N THR A 59 -0.87 -24.46 8.83
CA THR A 59 -0.66 -23.02 8.72
C THR A 59 0.45 -22.65 7.75
N GLU A 60 1.43 -23.54 7.53
CA GLU A 60 2.52 -23.31 6.59
C GLU A 60 2.93 -24.61 5.88
N PHE A 61 3.31 -24.48 4.61
CA PHE A 61 4.06 -25.46 3.85
C PHE A 61 5.32 -24.81 3.29
N ARG A 62 6.44 -25.53 3.32
CA ARG A 62 7.72 -25.07 2.80
C ARG A 62 8.49 -26.23 2.18
N ASP A 63 9.09 -25.98 1.02
CA ASP A 63 10.14 -26.84 0.45
C ASP A 63 11.33 -25.99 -0.03
N GLN A 64 12.18 -26.55 -0.89
CA GLN A 64 13.35 -25.86 -1.43
C GLN A 64 12.99 -24.58 -2.23
N ASN A 65 11.87 -24.58 -2.95
CA ASN A 65 11.50 -23.54 -3.90
C ASN A 65 10.19 -22.84 -3.54
N HIS A 66 9.40 -23.40 -2.63
CA HIS A 66 8.04 -22.98 -2.35
C HIS A 66 7.82 -22.66 -0.88
N ILE A 67 7.03 -21.63 -0.62
CA ILE A 67 6.45 -21.32 0.69
C ILE A 67 4.96 -21.03 0.48
N ALA A 68 4.09 -21.66 1.26
CA ALA A 68 2.67 -21.35 1.29
C ALA A 68 2.20 -21.16 2.73
N GLN A 69 1.36 -20.16 2.98
CA GLN A 69 0.71 -19.94 4.27
C GLN A 69 -0.81 -20.01 4.10
N TYR A 70 -1.46 -20.67 5.05
CA TYR A 70 -2.89 -20.98 4.99
C TYR A 70 -3.65 -20.28 6.12
N ASP A 71 -4.86 -19.84 5.84
CA ASP A 71 -5.78 -19.35 6.86
C ASP A 71 -6.47 -20.51 7.63
N GLY A 72 -7.27 -20.16 8.65
CA GLY A 72 -8.01 -21.14 9.44
C GLY A 72 -9.08 -21.93 8.66
N ARG A 73 -9.37 -21.57 7.40
CA ARG A 73 -10.24 -22.33 6.48
C ARG A 73 -9.44 -23.23 5.53
N GLY A 74 -8.11 -23.22 5.64
CA GLY A 74 -7.21 -23.98 4.78
C GLY A 74 -7.01 -23.37 3.39
N GLN A 75 -7.34 -22.10 3.19
CA GLN A 75 -7.07 -21.41 1.93
C GLN A 75 -5.68 -20.76 1.97
N ALA A 76 -4.90 -20.90 0.91
CA ALA A 76 -3.62 -20.22 0.81
C ALA A 76 -3.83 -18.69 0.74
N ARG A 77 -3.18 -17.96 1.65
CA ARG A 77 -3.20 -16.49 1.70
C ARG A 77 -1.91 -15.87 1.18
N PHE A 78 -0.84 -16.64 1.22
CA PHE A 78 0.48 -16.24 0.73
C PHE A 78 1.14 -17.44 0.08
N ILE A 79 1.74 -17.20 -1.08
CA ILE A 79 2.51 -18.15 -1.88
C ILE A 79 3.79 -17.45 -2.29
N GLN A 80 4.91 -18.15 -2.19
CA GLN A 80 6.16 -17.74 -2.79
C GLN A 80 6.72 -18.94 -3.56
N ALA A 81 7.05 -18.74 -4.83
CA ALA A 81 7.75 -19.70 -5.67
C ALA A 81 9.05 -19.06 -6.18
N THR A 82 10.17 -19.77 -6.06
CA THR A 82 11.48 -19.30 -6.50
C THR A 82 12.11 -20.31 -7.45
N HIS A 83 12.41 -19.87 -8.67
CA HIS A 83 13.10 -20.68 -9.68
C HIS A 83 13.95 -19.78 -10.59
N ASN A 84 15.14 -20.26 -10.99
CA ASN A 84 16.04 -19.57 -11.92
C ASN A 84 16.36 -18.11 -11.56
N GLY A 85 16.49 -17.80 -10.26
CA GLY A 85 16.75 -16.43 -9.78
C GLY A 85 15.54 -15.49 -9.85
N MET A 86 14.36 -15.99 -10.25
CA MET A 86 13.09 -15.30 -10.21
C MET A 86 12.31 -15.73 -8.96
N THR A 87 11.69 -14.77 -8.27
CA THR A 87 10.82 -15.04 -7.12
C THR A 87 9.47 -14.41 -7.37
N THR A 88 8.43 -15.25 -7.41
CA THR A 88 7.04 -14.84 -7.57
C THR A 88 6.33 -15.04 -6.23
N THR A 89 5.74 -13.96 -5.73
CA THR A 89 4.90 -13.97 -4.53
C THR A 89 3.47 -13.69 -4.95
N VAL A 90 2.51 -14.51 -4.48
CA VAL A 90 1.08 -14.26 -4.64
C VAL A 90 0.47 -14.09 -3.25
N THR A 91 -0.17 -12.94 -3.03
CA THR A 91 -0.88 -12.62 -1.80
C THR A 91 -2.36 -12.54 -2.12
N HIS A 92 -3.18 -13.31 -1.42
CA HIS A 92 -4.63 -13.20 -1.48
C HIS A 92 -5.09 -12.26 -0.37
N GLY A 93 -5.72 -11.16 -0.75
CA GLY A 93 -6.32 -10.15 0.13
C GLY A 93 -7.79 -10.46 0.44
N PHE A 94 -8.45 -9.55 1.15
CA PHE A 94 -9.88 -9.68 1.46
C PHE A 94 -10.75 -9.43 0.21
N GLY A 95 -11.97 -9.99 0.17
CA GLY A 95 -12.92 -9.73 -0.91
C GLY A 95 -12.48 -10.20 -2.32
N GLY A 96 -11.57 -11.19 -2.38
CA GLY A 96 -11.04 -11.77 -3.62
C GLY A 96 -9.82 -11.05 -4.19
N GLN A 97 -9.30 -10.01 -3.52
CA GLN A 97 -8.10 -9.31 -3.99
C GLN A 97 -6.91 -10.27 -4.13
N ARG A 98 -6.11 -10.07 -5.17
CA ARG A 98 -4.95 -10.91 -5.49
C ARG A 98 -3.83 -10.02 -5.98
N THR A 99 -2.76 -9.97 -5.21
CA THR A 99 -1.54 -9.21 -5.54
C THR A 99 -0.44 -10.19 -5.93
N ILE A 100 0.15 -10.01 -7.11
CA ILE A 100 1.31 -10.80 -7.57
C ILE A 100 2.52 -9.90 -7.63
N GLN A 101 3.60 -10.29 -6.96
CA GLN A 101 4.90 -9.64 -7.07
C GLN A 101 5.92 -10.61 -7.65
N THR A 102 6.47 -10.29 -8.82
CA THR A 102 7.62 -11.01 -9.38
C THR A 102 8.86 -10.15 -9.30
N ARG A 103 9.92 -10.69 -8.71
CA ARG A 103 11.29 -10.16 -8.82
C ARG A 103 12.06 -11.03 -9.80
N TYR A 104 12.52 -10.43 -10.89
CA TYR A 104 13.31 -11.08 -11.94
C TYR A 104 14.80 -11.06 -11.60
N ALA A 105 15.56 -11.93 -12.26
CA ALA A 105 17.00 -12.08 -12.04
C ALA A 105 17.83 -10.82 -12.38
N ASP A 106 17.31 -9.96 -13.26
CA ASP A 106 17.91 -8.66 -13.61
C ASP A 106 17.62 -7.55 -12.56
N GLY A 107 16.91 -7.88 -11.49
CA GLY A 107 16.49 -6.95 -10.44
C GLY A 107 15.18 -6.22 -10.74
N THR A 108 14.56 -6.45 -11.90
CA THR A 108 13.23 -5.90 -12.22
C THR A 108 12.19 -6.43 -11.24
N ARG A 109 11.34 -5.55 -10.72
CA ARG A 109 10.21 -5.89 -9.84
C ARG A 109 8.90 -5.51 -10.53
N VAL A 110 8.02 -6.47 -10.73
CA VAL A 110 6.67 -6.22 -11.26
C VAL A 110 5.66 -6.59 -10.19
N VAL A 111 4.70 -5.70 -9.93
CA VAL A 111 3.61 -5.92 -8.98
C VAL A 111 2.30 -5.72 -9.72
N SER A 112 1.45 -6.73 -9.75
CA SER A 112 0.10 -6.67 -10.34
C SER A 112 -0.94 -6.76 -9.23
N TYR A 113 -1.88 -5.82 -9.22
CA TYR A 113 -3.07 -5.83 -8.37
C TYR A 113 -4.32 -6.33 -9.12
N GLY A 114 -4.19 -6.51 -10.44
CA GLY A 114 -5.22 -6.93 -11.39
C GLY A 114 -4.60 -7.11 -12.78
N ALA A 115 -5.41 -7.36 -13.81
CA ALA A 115 -4.93 -7.52 -15.18
C ALA A 115 -4.33 -6.22 -15.77
N HIS A 116 -4.87 -5.06 -15.39
CA HIS A 116 -4.49 -3.75 -15.95
C HIS A 116 -4.01 -2.75 -14.88
N SER A 117 -3.82 -3.22 -13.66
CA SER A 117 -3.49 -2.41 -12.50
C SER A 117 -2.24 -2.96 -11.83
N GLY A 118 -1.21 -2.13 -11.67
CA GLY A 118 0.06 -2.55 -11.12
C GLY A 118 1.22 -1.64 -11.51
N PHE A 119 2.45 -2.06 -11.24
CA PHE A 119 3.65 -1.34 -11.65
C PHE A 119 4.79 -2.26 -12.04
N ALA A 120 5.70 -1.72 -12.85
CA ALA A 120 7.00 -2.30 -13.14
C ALA A 120 8.12 -1.33 -12.70
N GLU A 121 9.07 -1.85 -11.93
CA GLU A 121 10.20 -1.12 -11.36
C GLU A 121 11.51 -1.73 -11.84
N ARG A 122 12.43 -0.89 -12.34
CA ARG A 122 13.72 -1.32 -12.87
C ARG A 122 14.80 -0.26 -12.66
N ALA A 123 16.06 -0.67 -12.64
CA ALA A 123 17.19 0.24 -12.68
C ALA A 123 17.16 1.10 -13.96
N ILE A 124 17.54 2.38 -13.83
CA ILE A 124 17.67 3.29 -14.97
C ILE A 124 19.06 3.10 -15.59
N VAL A 125 19.10 2.71 -16.87
CA VAL A 125 20.35 2.52 -17.61
C VAL A 125 21.16 3.81 -17.64
N GLY A 126 22.44 3.73 -17.29
CA GLY A 126 23.34 4.90 -17.24
C GLY A 126 23.17 5.80 -16.02
N ARG A 127 22.30 5.46 -15.06
CA ARG A 127 22.09 6.21 -13.81
C ARG A 127 22.20 5.28 -12.58
N PRO A 128 23.43 4.93 -12.14
CA PRO A 128 23.65 4.05 -11.00
C PRO A 128 22.93 4.56 -9.75
N GLY A 129 22.30 3.64 -9.03
CA GLY A 129 21.51 3.95 -7.83
C GLY A 129 20.13 4.53 -8.09
N PHE A 130 19.70 4.69 -9.35
CA PHE A 130 18.33 5.12 -9.66
C PHE A 130 17.49 3.97 -10.20
N VAL A 131 16.23 3.91 -9.75
CA VAL A 131 15.21 3.01 -10.30
C VAL A 131 14.01 3.84 -10.76
N ALA A 132 13.36 3.41 -11.84
CA ALA A 132 12.11 3.98 -12.31
C ALA A 132 10.98 2.97 -12.11
N ARG A 133 9.87 3.42 -11.54
CA ARG A 133 8.61 2.68 -11.43
C ARG A 133 7.61 3.27 -12.41
N THR A 134 7.16 2.47 -13.38
CA THR A 134 6.02 2.82 -14.25
C THR A 134 4.79 2.11 -13.69
N THR A 135 3.80 2.87 -13.25
CA THR A 135 2.56 2.39 -12.66
C THR A 135 1.42 2.54 -13.66
N SER A 136 0.63 1.49 -13.89
CA SER A 136 -0.58 1.50 -14.72
C SER A 136 -1.81 1.32 -13.82
N MET A 137 -2.81 2.17 -14.00
CA MET A 137 -4.07 2.12 -13.25
C MET A 137 -5.20 2.46 -14.20
N GLY A 138 -6.10 1.51 -14.47
CA GLY A 138 -7.13 1.70 -15.49
C GLY A 138 -6.56 2.10 -16.85
N GLY A 139 -5.38 1.59 -17.21
CA GLY A 139 -4.67 1.88 -18.46
C GLY A 139 -3.90 3.22 -18.50
N ILE A 140 -3.98 4.05 -17.46
CA ILE A 140 -3.21 5.30 -17.38
C ILE A 140 -1.86 5.02 -16.73
N THR A 141 -0.78 5.33 -17.44
CA THR A 141 0.58 5.13 -16.95
C THR A 141 1.17 6.38 -16.30
N ARG A 142 1.81 6.24 -15.14
CA ARG A 142 2.62 7.28 -14.49
C ARG A 142 4.00 6.75 -14.16
N VAL A 143 5.01 7.61 -14.29
CA VAL A 143 6.41 7.26 -13.99
C VAL A 143 6.84 7.99 -12.72
N SER A 144 7.49 7.25 -11.83
CA SER A 144 8.15 7.78 -10.64
C SER A 144 9.59 7.29 -10.57
N VAL A 145 10.49 8.13 -10.09
CA VAL A 145 11.91 7.78 -9.94
C VAL A 145 12.25 7.71 -8.46
N TYR A 146 13.13 6.77 -8.12
CA TYR A 146 13.64 6.59 -6.78
C TYR A 146 15.15 6.52 -6.83
N ARG A 147 15.79 6.96 -5.76
CA ARG A 147 17.24 6.96 -5.60
C ARG A 147 17.62 6.12 -4.41
N SER A 148 18.62 5.27 -4.58
CA SER A 148 19.17 4.45 -3.52
C SER A 148 19.95 5.31 -2.54
N TYR A 149 19.82 5.02 -1.26
CA TYR A 149 20.69 5.51 -0.20
C TYR A 149 20.99 4.35 0.77
N SER A 150 22.07 4.46 1.53
CA SER A 150 22.43 3.42 2.50
C SER A 150 22.05 3.85 3.91
N TYR A 151 21.62 2.91 4.73
CA TYR A 151 21.47 3.08 6.17
C TYR A 151 21.80 1.76 6.86
N GLN A 152 22.69 1.78 7.85
CA GLN A 152 23.18 0.58 8.55
C GLN A 152 23.63 -0.56 7.60
N ASN A 153 24.36 -0.23 6.53
CA ASN A 153 24.81 -1.16 5.47
C ASN A 153 23.70 -1.83 4.64
N HIS A 154 22.45 -1.36 4.73
CA HIS A 154 21.35 -1.77 3.87
C HIS A 154 20.98 -0.67 2.89
N ALA A 155 20.72 -1.05 1.63
CA ALA A 155 20.27 -0.12 0.60
C ALA A 155 18.74 0.03 0.65
N TYR A 156 18.29 1.28 0.68
CA TYR A 156 16.89 1.68 0.62
C TYR A 156 16.67 2.62 -0.55
N TYR A 157 15.43 2.77 -0.99
CA TYR A 157 15.08 3.68 -2.08
C TYR A 157 14.17 4.78 -1.56
N ARG A 158 14.52 6.03 -1.81
CA ARG A 158 13.66 7.19 -1.54
C ARG A 158 13.04 7.69 -2.83
N TYR A 159 11.81 8.19 -2.76
CA TYR A 159 11.19 8.89 -3.88
C TYR A 159 11.99 10.15 -4.27
N VAL A 160 12.09 10.40 -5.58
CA VAL A 160 12.66 11.62 -6.15
C VAL A 160 11.54 12.36 -6.87
N PRO A 161 11.09 13.52 -6.35
CA PRO A 161 10.05 14.32 -7.00
C PRO A 161 10.47 14.70 -8.42
N ALA A 162 9.55 14.63 -9.38
CA ALA A 162 9.79 15.10 -10.76
C ALA A 162 9.78 16.63 -10.87
N VAL A 163 9.06 17.29 -9.96
CA VAL A 163 8.94 18.74 -9.87
C VAL A 163 8.91 19.17 -8.40
N TYR A 164 9.52 20.31 -8.10
CA TYR A 164 9.18 21.10 -6.92
C TYR A 164 8.32 22.30 -7.33
N TYR A 165 7.57 22.85 -6.40
CA TYR A 165 6.86 24.13 -6.59
C TYR A 165 7.65 25.29 -6.00
N ARG A 166 7.36 26.52 -6.42
CA ARG A 166 7.99 27.71 -5.83
C ARG A 166 7.71 27.82 -4.33
N PRO A 167 8.63 28.35 -3.51
CA PRO A 167 8.43 28.47 -2.06
C PRO A 167 7.13 29.18 -1.65
N ALA A 168 6.68 30.19 -2.41
CA ALA A 168 5.42 30.89 -2.15
C ALA A 168 4.19 29.98 -2.27
N PHE A 169 4.21 28.99 -3.17
CA PHE A 169 3.13 28.01 -3.31
C PHE A 169 3.08 27.08 -2.11
N TYR A 170 4.21 26.56 -1.64
CA TYR A 170 4.26 25.79 -0.39
C TYR A 170 3.78 26.61 0.81
N GLY A 171 4.17 27.88 0.89
CA GLY A 171 3.65 28.79 1.91
C GLY A 171 2.13 28.92 1.87
N TRP A 172 1.52 28.97 0.68
CA TRP A 172 0.07 28.94 0.51
C TRP A 172 -0.55 27.60 0.91
N VAL A 173 0.07 26.47 0.52
CA VAL A 173 -0.39 25.12 0.89
C VAL A 173 -0.40 24.91 2.42
N ASN A 174 0.56 25.50 3.13
CA ASN A 174 0.68 25.43 4.59
C ASN A 174 -0.11 26.51 5.35
N SER A 175 -0.85 27.37 4.65
CA SER A 175 -1.58 28.49 5.27
C SER A 175 -3.09 28.25 5.26
N PRO A 176 -3.83 28.67 6.31
CA PRO A 176 -5.28 28.68 6.26
C PRO A 176 -5.83 29.51 5.11
N TRP A 177 -6.87 29.01 4.48
CA TRP A 177 -7.65 29.75 3.50
C TRP A 177 -8.50 30.80 4.20
N ARG A 178 -8.67 31.97 3.56
CA ARG A 178 -9.52 33.07 4.09
C ARG A 178 -10.95 32.63 4.39
N ARG A 179 -11.45 31.65 3.66
CA ARG A 179 -12.76 31.03 3.85
C ARG A 179 -12.59 29.51 3.71
N PRO A 180 -13.15 28.70 4.62
CA PRO A 180 -13.20 27.26 4.44
C PRO A 180 -13.89 26.91 3.12
N VAL A 181 -13.34 25.92 2.43
CA VAL A 181 -13.87 25.46 1.14
C VAL A 181 -14.75 24.26 1.34
N VAL A 182 -15.97 24.30 0.84
CA VAL A 182 -16.78 23.09 0.62
C VAL A 182 -16.45 22.59 -0.78
N TYR A 183 -15.72 21.48 -0.87
CA TYR A 183 -15.25 20.94 -2.14
C TYR A 183 -16.13 19.78 -2.60
N ASN A 184 -16.59 19.84 -3.85
CA ASN A 184 -17.33 18.74 -4.45
C ASN A 184 -16.36 17.75 -5.08
N TRP A 185 -16.19 16.59 -4.45
CA TRP A 185 -15.36 15.50 -4.96
C TRP A 185 -15.96 14.77 -6.17
N GLY A 186 -17.20 15.08 -6.53
CA GLY A 186 -17.96 14.34 -7.53
C GLY A 186 -18.39 12.96 -7.02
N PRO A 187 -18.98 12.12 -7.89
CA PRO A 187 -19.33 10.76 -7.54
C PRO A 187 -18.06 9.97 -7.23
N ARG A 188 -18.10 9.20 -6.13
CA ARG A 188 -16.99 8.31 -5.76
C ARG A 188 -16.92 7.17 -6.78
N PRO A 189 -15.77 6.91 -7.42
CA PRO A 189 -15.66 5.90 -8.48
C PRO A 189 -15.84 4.46 -7.96
N TYR A 190 -15.82 4.28 -6.63
CA TYR A 190 -16.11 3.02 -5.95
C TYR A 190 -17.57 2.80 -5.57
N GLY A 191 -18.50 3.63 -6.07
CA GLY A 191 -19.97 3.37 -5.99
C GLY A 191 -20.55 3.27 -4.57
N GLY A 192 -19.83 3.75 -3.56
CA GLY A 192 -20.20 3.61 -2.13
C GLY A 192 -19.52 2.46 -1.39
N TYR A 193 -18.71 1.63 -2.07
CA TYR A 193 -18.03 0.47 -1.46
C TYR A 193 -17.19 0.83 -0.23
N TYR A 194 -16.46 1.95 -0.29
CA TYR A 194 -15.73 2.52 0.86
C TYR A 194 -16.46 3.71 1.51
N GLY A 195 -17.76 3.87 1.23
CA GLY A 195 -18.59 4.99 1.69
C GLY A 195 -18.72 5.06 3.20
N ALA A 196 -18.90 3.90 3.85
CA ALA A 196 -18.91 3.80 5.31
C ALA A 196 -17.53 3.98 5.94
N TYR A 197 -16.46 3.58 5.22
CA TYR A 197 -15.10 3.64 5.71
C TYR A 197 -14.53 5.06 5.72
N PHE A 198 -14.60 5.76 4.60
CA PHE A 198 -13.97 7.07 4.45
C PHE A 198 -15.02 8.12 4.12
N THR A 199 -15.03 9.20 4.89
CA THR A 199 -15.83 10.39 4.60
C THR A 199 -14.91 11.60 4.53
N PRO A 200 -14.91 12.34 3.40
CA PRO A 200 -14.18 13.60 3.31
C PRO A 200 -14.64 14.59 4.38
N TYR A 201 -13.76 15.50 4.79
CA TYR A 201 -14.15 16.62 5.64
C TYR A 201 -15.26 17.43 4.95
N PRO A 202 -16.27 17.91 5.70
CA PRO A 202 -17.38 18.67 5.13
C PRO A 202 -16.92 20.03 4.58
N SER A 203 -15.83 20.57 5.12
CA SER A 203 -15.17 21.78 4.63
C SER A 203 -13.69 21.77 4.97
N TYR A 204 -12.89 22.48 4.17
CA TYR A 204 -11.43 22.55 4.28
C TYR A 204 -10.99 23.97 4.68
N PRO A 205 -10.63 24.22 5.95
CA PRO A 205 -10.05 25.50 6.35
C PRO A 205 -8.60 25.67 5.87
N THR A 206 -7.90 24.58 5.55
CA THR A 206 -6.51 24.58 5.10
C THR A 206 -6.31 23.61 3.91
N PRO A 207 -5.33 23.86 3.01
CA PRO A 207 -5.03 22.97 1.89
C PRO A 207 -4.53 21.58 2.31
N ASP A 208 -3.79 21.47 3.42
CA ASP A 208 -3.29 20.18 3.91
C ASP A 208 -4.42 19.21 4.29
N LEU A 209 -5.55 19.71 4.81
CA LEU A 209 -6.73 18.88 5.06
C LEU A 209 -7.39 18.42 3.76
N TRP A 210 -7.36 19.25 2.71
CA TRP A 210 -7.81 18.84 1.38
C TRP A 210 -6.88 17.78 0.78
N LEU A 211 -5.56 17.93 0.94
CA LEU A 211 -4.56 16.95 0.52
C LEU A 211 -4.67 15.62 1.29
N THR A 212 -5.02 15.68 2.57
CA THR A 212 -5.29 14.49 3.41
C THR A 212 -6.41 13.65 2.78
N ASP A 213 -7.53 14.29 2.44
CA ASP A 213 -8.65 13.61 1.78
C ASP A 213 -8.31 13.18 0.35
N TYR A 214 -7.49 13.96 -0.36
CA TYR A 214 -7.03 13.58 -1.69
C TYR A 214 -6.25 12.26 -1.66
N VAL A 215 -5.26 12.15 -0.76
CA VAL A 215 -4.39 10.97 -0.64
C VAL A 215 -5.21 9.74 -0.23
N LEU A 216 -6.01 9.85 0.85
CA LEU A 216 -6.90 8.78 1.29
C LEU A 216 -7.86 8.32 0.19
N ASN A 217 -8.51 9.27 -0.49
CA ASN A 217 -9.44 8.95 -1.56
C ASN A 217 -8.70 8.29 -2.74
N TYR A 218 -7.53 8.81 -3.14
CA TYR A 218 -6.75 8.24 -4.24
C TYR A 218 -6.38 6.78 -3.97
N ASN A 219 -5.89 6.47 -2.77
CA ASN A 219 -5.53 5.10 -2.40
C ASN A 219 -6.74 4.14 -2.45
N LEU A 220 -7.90 4.58 -1.95
CA LEU A 220 -9.14 3.81 -2.04
C LEU A 220 -9.61 3.60 -3.49
N GLN A 221 -9.42 4.57 -4.37
CA GLN A 221 -9.69 4.42 -5.79
C GLN A 221 -8.79 3.35 -6.42
N GLN A 222 -7.50 3.34 -6.06
CA GLN A 222 -6.56 2.30 -6.52
C GLN A 222 -6.98 0.92 -6.07
N ALA A 223 -7.32 0.78 -4.78
CA ALA A 223 -7.78 -0.48 -4.21
C ALA A 223 -9.05 -1.00 -4.91
N TYR A 224 -9.96 -0.09 -5.28
CA TYR A 224 -11.20 -0.46 -5.95
C TYR A 224 -10.99 -0.84 -7.42
N ALA A 225 -10.20 -0.07 -8.17
CA ALA A 225 -9.88 -0.38 -9.57
C ALA A 225 -9.20 -1.75 -9.69
N ALA A 226 -8.23 -2.03 -8.81
CA ALA A 226 -7.60 -3.34 -8.71
C ALA A 226 -8.62 -4.47 -8.46
N ARG A 227 -9.65 -4.23 -7.64
CA ARG A 227 -10.69 -5.22 -7.37
C ARG A 227 -11.59 -5.47 -8.58
N GLN A 228 -11.91 -4.46 -9.37
CA GLN A 228 -12.73 -4.62 -10.57
C GLN A 228 -12.04 -5.49 -11.63
N ASP A 229 -10.72 -5.37 -11.76
CA ASP A 229 -9.91 -6.19 -12.66
C ASP A 229 -9.91 -7.70 -12.31
N VAL A 230 -10.29 -8.06 -11.07
CA VAL A 230 -10.43 -9.47 -10.64
C VAL A 230 -11.82 -10.03 -10.99
N GLY A 231 -12.78 -9.18 -11.35
CA GLY A 231 -14.20 -9.51 -11.56
C GLY A 231 -14.57 -10.23 -12.86
N ASP A 232 -13.62 -10.56 -13.74
CA ASP A 232 -13.87 -11.36 -14.97
C ASP A 232 -13.97 -12.89 -14.68
N GLY A 233 -14.74 -13.27 -13.67
CA GLY A 233 -15.10 -14.65 -13.25
C GLY A 233 -16.35 -14.64 -12.35
N PRO A 234 -17.21 -15.68 -12.34
CA PRO A 234 -18.62 -15.56 -11.99
C PRO A 234 -18.85 -15.08 -10.56
N GLN A 235 -19.52 -13.92 -10.46
CA GLN A 235 -20.01 -13.33 -9.23
C GLN A 235 -21.04 -14.25 -8.58
N GLN A 236 -20.73 -14.79 -7.39
CA GLN A 236 -21.78 -15.06 -6.41
C GLN A 236 -22.11 -13.72 -5.74
N GLY A 237 -23.27 -13.19 -6.10
CA GLY A 237 -23.82 -11.98 -5.55
C GLY A 237 -23.90 -12.06 -4.03
N PHE A 238 -23.46 -11.00 -3.37
CA PHE A 238 -23.92 -10.71 -2.02
C PHE A 238 -25.35 -10.16 -2.18
N ASP A 239 -26.34 -11.05 -2.23
CA ASP A 239 -27.76 -10.68 -2.13
C ASP A 239 -28.00 -10.14 -0.72
N GLY A 240 -27.75 -8.85 -0.53
CA GLY A 240 -28.39 -8.05 0.50
C GLY A 240 -29.67 -7.46 -0.08
N PRO A 241 -30.82 -7.47 0.63
CA PRO A 241 -32.07 -6.97 0.09
C PRO A 241 -31.95 -5.49 -0.31
N PRO A 242 -32.68 -5.05 -1.36
CA PRO A 242 -32.64 -3.67 -1.81
C PRO A 242 -33.31 -2.80 -0.75
N ASP A 243 -32.53 -2.04 0.02
CA ASP A 243 -33.11 -1.04 0.90
C ASP A 243 -33.50 0.18 0.06
N GLN A 244 -34.75 0.18 -0.42
CA GLN A 244 -35.34 1.22 -1.28
C GLN A 244 -35.70 2.50 -0.50
N ASN A 245 -34.96 2.88 0.54
CA ASN A 245 -35.30 4.07 1.32
C ASN A 245 -34.08 4.85 1.80
N TYR A 246 -33.24 5.29 0.86
CA TYR A 246 -32.41 6.48 1.06
C TYR A 246 -33.22 7.72 0.66
N GLN A 247 -34.13 8.13 1.53
CA GLN A 247 -34.65 9.50 1.52
C GLN A 247 -33.75 10.38 2.38
N ASP A 248 -33.29 11.44 1.74
CA ASP A 248 -32.76 12.69 2.28
C ASP A 248 -33.39 13.09 3.63
N GLN A 249 -32.71 12.81 4.73
CA GLN A 249 -32.93 13.43 6.04
C GLN A 249 -31.60 13.55 6.79
N SER A 250 -30.85 14.61 6.50
CA SER A 250 -29.93 15.23 7.46
C SER A 250 -30.32 16.69 7.72
N ALA A 251 -31.60 16.89 8.02
CA ALA A 251 -32.07 18.03 8.80
C ALA A 251 -32.35 17.52 10.23
N GLY A 252 -31.55 17.98 11.21
CA GLY A 252 -31.93 17.98 12.63
C GLY A 252 -31.21 16.98 13.53
N ALA A 253 -29.97 17.29 13.91
CA ALA A 253 -29.49 17.26 15.30
C ALA A 253 -28.05 17.82 15.32
N ALA A 254 -27.91 19.07 15.77
CA ALA A 254 -26.61 19.71 15.93
C ALA A 254 -25.81 19.04 17.06
N PRO A 255 -24.57 18.57 16.82
CA PRO A 255 -23.59 18.43 17.88
C PRO A 255 -23.16 19.84 18.29
N GLN A 256 -23.14 20.09 19.60
CA GLN A 256 -22.81 21.39 20.17
C GLN A 256 -21.46 21.90 19.67
N GLN A 257 -21.49 23.14 19.17
CA GLN A 257 -20.33 23.93 18.79
C GLN A 257 -19.40 24.04 20.00
N GLN A 258 -18.21 23.44 19.92
CA GLN A 258 -17.09 23.88 20.76
C GLN A 258 -16.34 24.97 19.99
N PRO A 259 -16.14 26.17 20.58
CA PRO A 259 -15.41 27.25 19.93
C PRO A 259 -13.96 26.83 19.69
N PHE A 260 -13.54 26.82 18.42
CA PHE A 260 -12.13 26.76 18.04
C PHE A 260 -11.51 28.15 18.22
N ASP A 261 -11.22 28.51 19.46
CA ASP A 261 -10.32 29.62 19.76
C ASP A 261 -8.98 29.04 20.23
N ASP A 262 -7.92 29.57 19.62
CA ASP A 262 -6.49 29.41 19.95
C ASP A 262 -5.69 28.25 19.31
N VAL A 263 -5.31 28.46 18.04
CA VAL A 263 -4.06 27.92 17.48
C VAL A 263 -3.26 29.11 16.91
N GLY A 264 -2.86 30.02 17.79
CA GLY A 264 -2.01 31.16 17.45
C GLY A 264 -0.99 31.41 18.55
N ASN A 265 0.28 31.08 18.26
CA ASN A 265 1.47 31.27 19.11
C ASN A 265 1.61 30.34 20.33
N ALA A 266 2.51 29.35 20.22
CA ALA A 266 3.19 28.77 21.38
C ALA A 266 4.71 28.83 21.17
N PRO A 267 5.50 29.28 22.16
CA PRO A 267 6.94 29.42 22.05
C PRO A 267 7.65 28.06 22.12
N VAL A 268 8.84 28.00 21.52
CA VAL A 268 9.76 26.86 21.55
C VAL A 268 10.19 26.59 22.99
N GLY A 269 9.85 25.40 23.55
CA GLY A 269 10.43 24.92 24.81
C GLY A 269 9.68 23.76 25.48
N GLN A 270 10.39 22.62 25.59
CA GLN A 270 10.18 21.44 26.45
C GLN A 270 9.28 20.28 25.96
N PRO A 271 9.78 19.02 26.03
CA PRO A 271 9.05 17.81 25.65
C PRO A 271 8.03 17.41 26.74
N GLY A 272 6.75 17.37 26.38
CA GLY A 272 5.70 16.77 27.20
C GLY A 272 5.66 15.24 27.03
N PRO A 273 5.15 14.49 28.03
CA PRO A 273 5.06 13.04 27.96
C PRO A 273 4.06 12.58 26.89
N ALA A 274 4.36 11.45 26.26
CA ALA A 274 3.56 10.82 25.21
C ALA A 274 2.11 10.52 25.66
N PRO A 275 1.10 10.63 24.77
CA PRO A 275 -0.23 10.14 25.07
C PRO A 275 -0.22 8.61 25.10
N GLU A 276 -0.33 8.03 26.29
CA GLU A 276 -0.58 6.61 26.47
C GLU A 276 -2.00 6.25 26.03
N GLY A 277 -2.10 5.27 25.11
CA GLY A 277 -3.30 4.49 24.81
C GLY A 277 -4.48 5.27 24.23
N VAL A 278 -4.60 5.30 22.90
CA VAL A 278 -5.89 5.60 22.25
C VAL A 278 -6.76 4.34 22.36
N PRO A 279 -7.86 4.32 23.12
CA PRO A 279 -8.77 3.17 23.15
C PRO A 279 -9.66 3.24 21.91
N VAL A 280 -9.36 2.41 20.91
CA VAL A 280 -10.15 2.32 19.67
C VAL A 280 -11.05 1.08 19.73
N ALA A 281 -12.37 1.29 19.64
CA ALA A 281 -13.39 0.23 19.70
C ALA A 281 -13.23 -0.78 18.55
N ALA A 282 -13.36 -2.08 18.87
CA ALA A 282 -13.08 -3.23 18.00
C ALA A 282 -14.06 -3.44 16.81
N GLN A 283 -14.77 -2.40 16.37
CA GLN A 283 -15.75 -2.46 15.27
C GLN A 283 -15.70 -1.22 14.36
N GLN A 284 -14.51 -0.72 14.05
CA GLN A 284 -14.38 0.39 13.11
C GLN A 284 -14.88 0.02 11.70
N THR A 285 -16.10 0.44 11.39
CA THR A 285 -16.63 0.51 10.02
C THR A 285 -16.25 1.80 9.32
N GLN A 286 -15.82 2.82 10.07
CA GLN A 286 -15.36 4.12 9.61
C GLN A 286 -13.93 4.40 10.11
N LEU A 287 -13.10 5.05 9.28
CA LEU A 287 -11.78 5.55 9.64
C LEU A 287 -11.93 6.56 10.79
N ASP A 288 -11.25 6.29 11.90
CA ASP A 288 -11.30 7.13 13.08
C ASP A 288 -10.92 8.59 12.76
N PRO A 289 -11.65 9.59 13.28
CA PRO A 289 -11.23 10.99 13.19
C PRO A 289 -9.81 11.24 13.73
N THR A 290 -9.40 10.53 14.78
CA THR A 290 -8.05 10.63 15.37
C THR A 290 -7.00 10.08 14.42
N VAL A 291 -7.27 8.94 13.78
CA VAL A 291 -6.37 8.34 12.79
C VAL A 291 -6.27 9.25 11.57
N LYS A 292 -7.38 9.82 11.12
CA LYS A 292 -7.39 10.79 10.03
C LYS A 292 -6.56 12.05 10.36
N ALA A 293 -6.61 12.51 11.62
CA ALA A 293 -5.77 13.61 12.08
C ALA A 293 -4.27 13.26 12.10
N LEU A 294 -3.90 12.02 12.43
CA LEU A 294 -2.50 11.55 12.32
C LEU A 294 -2.01 11.61 10.87
N ILE A 295 -2.84 11.21 9.90
CA ILE A 295 -2.50 11.31 8.48
C ILE A 295 -2.38 12.78 8.07
N ALA A 296 -3.28 13.66 8.52
CA ALA A 296 -3.18 15.09 8.24
C ALA A 296 -1.89 15.72 8.82
N GLN A 297 -1.45 15.25 9.98
CA GLN A 297 -0.16 15.66 10.55
C GLN A 297 1.01 15.19 9.67
N GLN A 298 0.99 13.94 9.19
CA GLN A 298 2.00 13.44 8.26
C GLN A 298 2.01 14.23 6.95
N VAL A 299 0.85 14.59 6.40
CA VAL A 299 0.74 15.48 5.23
C VAL A 299 1.47 16.80 5.47
N LYS A 300 1.27 17.44 6.63
CA LYS A 300 1.95 18.71 6.97
C LYS A 300 3.46 18.55 7.06
N ILE A 301 3.93 17.46 7.69
CA ILE A 301 5.36 17.15 7.82
C ILE A 301 5.99 17.04 6.44
N ASP A 302 5.40 16.22 5.56
CA ASP A 302 5.90 16.00 4.21
C ASP A 302 5.89 17.29 3.36
N ILE A 303 4.85 18.13 3.49
CA ILE A 303 4.81 19.43 2.80
C ILE A 303 5.95 20.34 3.28
N ALA A 304 6.22 20.39 4.58
CA ALA A 304 7.32 21.20 5.13
C ALA A 304 8.70 20.68 4.67
N GLU A 305 8.87 19.36 4.58
CA GLU A 305 10.07 18.73 4.04
C GLU A 305 10.25 19.07 2.54
N MET A 306 9.17 18.98 1.75
CA MET A 306 9.20 19.37 0.33
C MET A 306 9.44 20.86 0.13
N GLN A 307 8.94 21.73 1.02
CA GLN A 307 9.24 23.17 1.01
C GLN A 307 10.74 23.42 1.25
N THR A 308 11.33 22.70 2.21
CA THR A 308 12.76 22.79 2.51
C THR A 308 13.61 22.30 1.34
N ALA A 309 13.24 21.16 0.75
CA ALA A 309 13.89 20.60 -0.44
C ALA A 309 13.77 21.54 -1.66
N SER A 310 12.61 22.18 -1.85
CA SER A 310 12.40 23.18 -2.90
C SER A 310 13.30 24.40 -2.74
N ALA A 311 13.48 24.91 -1.52
CA ALA A 311 14.38 26.03 -1.27
C ALA A 311 15.83 25.69 -1.65
N GLN A 312 16.27 24.46 -1.36
CA GLN A 312 17.60 23.96 -1.75
C GLN A 312 17.71 23.73 -3.27
N ALA A 313 16.67 23.16 -3.89
CA ALA A 313 16.65 22.95 -5.34
C ALA A 313 16.64 24.27 -6.13
N SER A 314 16.05 25.33 -5.56
CA SER A 314 16.00 26.67 -6.15
C SER A 314 17.36 27.36 -6.23
N VAL A 315 18.32 26.99 -5.36
CA VAL A 315 19.68 27.54 -5.33
C VAL A 315 20.72 26.62 -5.97
N GLY A 316 20.34 25.40 -6.35
CA GLY A 316 21.21 24.37 -6.95
C GLY A 316 20.79 23.96 -8.36
N ALA A 317 21.34 22.84 -8.86
CA ALA A 317 21.04 22.28 -10.19
C ALA A 317 19.68 21.54 -10.27
N GLY A 318 18.68 21.95 -9.49
CA GLY A 318 17.31 21.43 -9.56
C GLY A 318 17.03 20.14 -8.78
N GLU A 319 17.91 19.67 -7.88
CA GLU A 319 17.64 18.57 -6.94
C GLU A 319 18.14 18.96 -5.52
N ALA A 320 17.42 18.53 -4.49
CA ALA A 320 17.88 18.66 -3.11
C ALA A 320 19.09 17.72 -2.87
N PRO A 321 20.12 18.15 -2.11
CA PRO A 321 21.25 17.29 -1.77
C PRO A 321 20.79 15.99 -1.10
N MET A 322 21.44 14.88 -1.42
CA MET A 322 21.20 13.65 -0.67
C MET A 322 21.66 13.80 0.78
N PRO A 323 20.89 13.25 1.74
CA PRO A 323 21.40 13.03 3.08
C PRO A 323 22.66 12.15 3.04
N PRO A 324 23.60 12.32 3.98
CA PRO A 324 24.75 11.42 4.10
C PRO A 324 24.30 9.99 4.42
N ASP A 325 25.13 8.99 4.12
CA ASP A 325 24.82 7.56 4.38
C ASP A 325 24.59 7.22 5.87
N SER A 326 25.04 8.08 6.78
CA SER A 326 24.78 7.96 8.21
C SER A 326 23.48 8.65 8.67
N ALA A 327 22.80 9.38 7.78
CA ALA A 327 21.56 10.05 8.11
C ALA A 327 20.45 9.03 8.39
N MET A 328 19.69 9.31 9.43
CA MET A 328 18.49 8.54 9.74
C MET A 328 17.46 8.68 8.60
N PRO A 329 16.88 7.56 8.11
CA PRO A 329 15.77 7.57 7.16
C PRO A 329 14.62 8.47 7.63
N GLU A 330 13.94 9.13 6.68
CA GLU A 330 12.76 9.97 6.96
C GLU A 330 11.73 9.21 7.78
N VAL A 331 11.44 7.96 7.40
CA VAL A 331 10.47 7.07 8.07
C VAL A 331 10.82 6.70 9.52
N LEU A 332 12.03 6.99 9.99
CA LEU A 332 12.45 6.79 11.38
C LEU A 332 12.51 8.09 12.19
N LYS A 333 12.30 9.25 11.57
CA LYS A 333 12.25 10.53 12.30
C LYS A 333 11.07 10.54 13.28
N PRO A 334 11.21 11.12 14.49
CA PRO A 334 10.19 11.05 15.53
C PRO A 334 8.80 11.58 15.13
N ASP A 335 8.73 12.47 14.15
CA ASP A 335 7.52 13.07 13.61
C ASP A 335 6.86 12.19 12.52
N HIS A 336 7.61 11.32 11.85
CA HIS A 336 7.09 10.33 10.89
C HIS A 336 6.48 9.13 11.61
N THR A 337 5.19 9.20 11.88
CA THR A 337 4.49 8.23 12.74
C THR A 337 3.29 7.54 12.09
N ALA A 338 2.71 8.10 11.03
CA ALA A 338 1.55 7.53 10.36
C ALA A 338 1.93 7.00 8.97
N PHE A 339 1.66 5.71 8.73
CA PHE A 339 1.97 5.05 7.46
C PHE A 339 0.69 4.47 6.88
N GLU A 340 0.24 5.03 5.75
CA GLU A 340 -0.87 4.48 5.00
C GLU A 340 -0.40 3.31 4.14
N VAL A 341 -1.07 2.17 4.29
CA VAL A 341 -0.78 0.97 3.50
C VAL A 341 -1.23 1.23 2.06
N SER A 342 -0.35 0.99 1.09
CA SER A 342 -0.59 1.25 -0.34
C SER A 342 -0.69 -0.02 -1.20
N SER A 343 -0.34 -1.18 -0.64
CA SER A 343 -0.45 -2.49 -1.27
C SER A 343 -0.68 -3.57 -0.23
N ASP A 344 -1.28 -4.69 -0.63
CA ASP A 344 -1.48 -5.82 0.27
C ASP A 344 -0.14 -6.25 0.90
N THR A 345 -0.09 -6.31 2.23
CA THR A 345 1.13 -6.58 2.98
C THR A 345 0.82 -7.62 4.06
N GLN A 346 1.55 -8.74 4.04
CA GLN A 346 1.48 -9.74 5.10
C GLN A 346 2.17 -9.21 6.35
N LEU A 347 1.43 -9.15 7.45
CA LEU A 347 1.89 -8.74 8.76
C LEU A 347 2.06 -9.98 9.64
N TYR A 348 3.24 -10.13 10.22
CA TYR A 348 3.54 -11.21 11.17
C TYR A 348 3.54 -10.66 12.60
N TYR A 349 2.83 -11.33 13.50
CA TYR A 349 2.75 -10.96 14.90
C TYR A 349 2.72 -12.21 15.79
N GLY A 350 3.21 -12.10 17.03
CA GLY A 350 3.29 -13.23 17.95
C GLY A 350 4.08 -14.43 17.42
N ASP A 351 3.85 -15.61 18.02
CA ASP A 351 4.41 -16.87 17.57
C ASP A 351 3.48 -17.48 16.50
N ASN A 352 3.89 -17.43 15.23
CA ASN A 352 3.20 -18.00 14.06
C ASN A 352 1.81 -17.41 13.72
N GLN A 353 1.50 -16.19 14.16
CA GLN A 353 0.28 -15.50 13.72
C GLN A 353 0.59 -14.53 12.59
N SER A 354 -0.38 -14.39 11.68
CA SER A 354 -0.27 -13.44 10.59
C SER A 354 -1.64 -12.92 10.16
N CYS A 355 -1.65 -11.76 9.53
CA CYS A 355 -2.82 -11.16 8.91
C CYS A 355 -2.39 -10.32 7.70
N VAL A 356 -3.33 -9.97 6.84
CA VAL A 356 -3.05 -9.14 5.65
C VAL A 356 -3.55 -7.72 5.93
N LEU A 357 -2.67 -6.74 5.72
CA LEU A 357 -3.02 -5.34 5.55
C LEU A 357 -3.38 -5.10 4.09
N SER A 358 -4.33 -4.21 3.82
CA SER A 358 -4.78 -3.84 2.48
C SER A 358 -4.74 -2.32 2.28
N PRO A 359 -4.77 -1.82 1.02
CA PRO A 359 -4.59 -0.40 0.78
C PRO A 359 -5.67 0.47 1.45
N GLY A 360 -5.24 1.50 2.19
CA GLY A 360 -6.11 2.36 3.00
C GLY A 360 -6.17 1.98 4.48
N ASP A 361 -5.55 0.87 4.89
CA ASP A 361 -5.22 0.63 6.30
C ASP A 361 -4.12 1.58 6.76
N VAL A 362 -4.00 1.78 8.08
CA VAL A 362 -3.09 2.76 8.67
C VAL A 362 -2.31 2.12 9.81
N LEU A 363 -0.99 2.23 9.71
CA LEU A 363 -0.04 1.84 10.74
C LEU A 363 0.44 3.07 11.50
N TYR A 364 0.55 2.92 12.82
CA TYR A 364 1.20 3.89 13.69
C TYR A 364 2.54 3.36 14.17
N ARG A 365 3.60 4.13 13.95
CA ARG A 365 4.93 3.92 14.52
C ARG A 365 5.11 4.88 15.70
N LYS A 366 5.42 4.36 16.89
CA LYS A 366 5.77 5.23 18.03
C LYS A 366 7.01 6.07 17.69
N PRO A 367 7.09 7.35 18.11
CA PRO A 367 8.21 8.24 17.78
C PRO A 367 9.60 7.65 18.08
N ASP A 368 9.74 6.91 19.17
CA ASP A 368 10.97 6.28 19.68
C ASP A 368 11.25 4.88 19.10
N SER A 369 10.32 4.31 18.33
CA SER A 369 10.47 3.00 17.68
C SER A 369 11.52 3.07 16.58
N THR A 370 12.58 2.28 16.69
CA THR A 370 13.68 2.22 15.72
C THR A 370 13.76 0.83 15.08
N ALA A 371 14.55 0.71 14.01
CA ALA A 371 14.83 -0.59 13.41
C ALA A 371 15.70 -1.45 14.35
N ASP A 372 15.26 -2.67 14.62
CA ASP A 372 16.06 -3.65 15.35
C ASP A 372 17.17 -4.26 14.48
N ILE A 373 17.93 -5.21 15.04
CA ILE A 373 19.04 -5.87 14.34
C ILE A 373 18.61 -6.66 13.10
N THR A 374 17.32 -6.99 12.97
CA THR A 374 16.75 -7.66 11.79
C THR A 374 16.18 -6.67 10.77
N GLY A 375 16.27 -5.37 11.04
CA GLY A 375 15.67 -4.30 10.24
C GLY A 375 14.16 -4.14 10.45
N GLY A 376 13.60 -4.76 11.50
CA GLY A 376 12.19 -4.68 11.84
C GLY A 376 11.88 -3.48 12.72
N VAL A 377 10.81 -2.75 12.40
CA VAL A 377 10.33 -1.57 13.12
C VAL A 377 8.98 -1.91 13.76
N GLU A 378 8.83 -1.66 15.06
CA GLU A 378 7.57 -1.88 15.77
C GLU A 378 6.52 -0.86 15.31
N VAL A 379 5.37 -1.37 14.87
CA VAL A 379 4.20 -0.60 14.47
C VAL A 379 2.92 -1.20 15.05
N THR A 380 1.86 -0.40 15.13
CA THR A 380 0.53 -0.84 15.56
C THR A 380 -0.51 -0.49 14.51
N VAL A 381 -1.42 -1.40 14.21
CA VAL A 381 -2.56 -1.14 13.31
C VAL A 381 -3.54 -0.21 14.03
N VAL A 382 -3.79 0.98 13.47
CA VAL A 382 -4.68 2.00 14.07
C VAL A 382 -5.90 2.30 13.23
N GLY A 383 -5.83 2.07 11.92
CA GLY A 383 -6.97 2.18 11.01
C GLY A 383 -7.03 0.95 10.12
N ARG A 384 -8.23 0.40 9.94
CA ARG A 384 -8.41 -0.77 9.07
C ARG A 384 -9.68 -0.68 8.25
N LYS A 385 -9.64 -1.26 7.05
CA LYS A 385 -10.84 -1.64 6.30
C LYS A 385 -11.41 -2.97 6.81
N PRO A 386 -12.68 -3.27 6.51
CA PRO A 386 -13.25 -4.59 6.79
C PRO A 386 -12.40 -5.72 6.18
N GLY A 387 -12.05 -6.71 7.00
CA GLY A 387 -11.31 -7.90 6.57
C GLY A 387 -9.78 -7.79 6.56
N SER A 388 -9.24 -6.62 6.89
CA SER A 388 -7.81 -6.42 7.17
C SER A 388 -7.43 -6.84 8.60
N CYS A 389 -6.13 -6.84 8.92
CA CYS A 389 -5.61 -6.94 10.28
C CYS A 389 -6.43 -6.11 11.29
N ASP A 390 -6.74 -6.69 12.45
CA ASP A 390 -7.47 -6.00 13.50
C ASP A 390 -6.68 -4.79 14.04
N VAL A 391 -7.41 -3.77 14.50
CA VAL A 391 -6.79 -2.64 15.22
C VAL A 391 -6.14 -3.12 16.51
N ASN A 392 -5.13 -2.39 16.98
CA ASN A 392 -4.29 -2.74 18.14
C ASN A 392 -3.40 -3.97 17.96
N VAL A 393 -3.34 -4.56 16.75
CA VAL A 393 -2.30 -5.54 16.43
C VAL A 393 -0.96 -4.81 16.35
N THR A 394 -0.04 -5.17 17.26
CA THR A 394 1.36 -4.71 17.24
C THR A 394 2.24 -5.76 16.58
N ALA A 395 3.07 -5.32 15.65
CA ALA A 395 3.90 -6.18 14.82
C ALA A 395 5.20 -5.49 14.44
N LYS A 396 6.14 -6.25 13.87
CA LYS A 396 7.35 -5.71 13.24
C LYS A 396 7.17 -5.67 11.74
N VAL A 397 7.35 -4.48 11.16
CA VAL A 397 7.36 -4.27 9.70
C VAL A 397 8.78 -3.90 9.28
N SER A 398 9.25 -4.43 8.14
CA SER A 398 10.60 -4.11 7.68
C SER A 398 10.74 -2.61 7.38
N LEU A 399 11.90 -2.03 7.68
CA LEU A 399 12.20 -0.65 7.33
C LEU A 399 12.02 -0.37 5.83
N ALA A 400 12.32 -1.34 4.97
CA ALA A 400 12.11 -1.24 3.54
C ALA A 400 10.61 -1.13 3.16
N THR A 401 9.74 -1.84 3.87
CA THR A 401 8.28 -1.76 3.69
C THR A 401 7.75 -0.40 4.12
N LEU A 402 8.19 0.12 5.27
CA LEU A 402 7.81 1.49 5.71
C LEU A 402 8.31 2.55 4.72
N GLN A 403 9.51 2.38 4.18
CA GLN A 403 10.04 3.25 3.15
C GLN A 403 9.20 3.21 1.86
N ASP A 404 8.73 2.03 1.41
CA ASP A 404 7.85 1.91 0.24
C ASP A 404 6.48 2.57 0.49
N MET A 405 5.91 2.42 1.70
CA MET A 405 4.68 3.12 2.11
C MET A 405 4.85 4.63 2.07
N ASN A 406 5.91 5.16 2.69
CA ASN A 406 6.22 6.59 2.68
C ASN A 406 6.47 7.13 1.27
N ASN A 407 7.21 6.39 0.44
CA ASN A 407 7.43 6.82 -0.94
C ASN A 407 6.12 6.93 -1.72
N GLN A 408 5.19 6.00 -1.53
CA GLN A 408 3.88 6.02 -2.18
C GLN A 408 3.03 7.18 -1.65
N PHE A 409 3.08 7.46 -0.35
CA PHE A 409 2.43 8.61 0.25
C PHE A 409 2.94 9.93 -0.34
N GLN A 410 4.27 10.12 -0.41
CA GLN A 410 4.89 11.29 -1.04
C GLN A 410 4.51 11.45 -2.52
N GLN A 411 4.42 10.36 -3.28
CA GLN A 411 3.94 10.39 -4.68
C GLN A 411 2.49 10.87 -4.79
N GLN A 412 1.61 10.36 -3.93
CA GLN A 412 0.20 10.74 -3.93
C GLN A 412 0.04 12.20 -3.52
N LEU A 413 0.81 12.65 -2.52
CA LEU A 413 0.84 14.02 -2.07
C LEU A 413 1.32 14.97 -3.19
N GLN A 414 2.37 14.59 -3.94
CA GLN A 414 2.83 15.32 -5.12
C GLN A 414 1.73 15.44 -6.19
N GLY A 415 1.00 14.35 -6.44
CA GLY A 415 -0.16 14.35 -7.35
C GLY A 415 -1.27 15.28 -6.86
N GLY A 416 -1.54 15.31 -5.55
CA GLY A 416 -2.51 16.22 -4.93
C GLY A 416 -2.11 17.69 -5.08
N MET A 417 -0.84 18.02 -4.88
CA MET A 417 -0.32 19.37 -5.10
C MET A 417 -0.44 19.80 -6.56
N GLN A 418 -0.23 18.88 -7.52
CA GLN A 418 -0.46 19.15 -8.93
C GLN A 418 -1.92 19.51 -9.22
N VAL A 419 -2.86 18.80 -8.60
CA VAL A 419 -4.30 19.10 -8.73
C VAL A 419 -4.63 20.45 -8.10
N LEU A 420 -4.12 20.76 -6.90
CA LEU A 420 -4.28 22.07 -6.26
C LEU A 420 -3.74 23.20 -7.14
N ALA A 421 -2.54 23.05 -7.69
CA ALA A 421 -1.94 24.04 -8.58
C ALA A 421 -2.77 24.26 -9.85
N ALA A 422 -3.27 23.18 -10.46
CA ALA A 422 -4.08 23.26 -11.68
C ALA A 422 -5.47 23.87 -11.45
N LYS A 423 -6.05 23.64 -10.26
CA LYS A 423 -7.38 24.13 -9.87
C LYS A 423 -7.35 25.45 -9.10
N ALA A 424 -6.20 26.02 -8.81
CA ALA A 424 -6.10 27.30 -8.09
C ALA A 424 -6.96 28.39 -8.76
N GLY A 425 -7.88 28.98 -8.00
CA GLY A 425 -8.84 29.99 -8.49
C GLY A 425 -10.02 29.40 -9.29
N LYS A 426 -10.22 28.09 -9.28
CA LYS A 426 -11.28 27.34 -9.98
C LYS A 426 -11.86 26.26 -9.06
N ASP A 427 -13.00 25.68 -9.41
CA ASP A 427 -13.59 24.52 -8.71
C ASP A 427 -13.65 24.67 -7.17
N SER A 428 -13.99 25.88 -6.69
CA SER A 428 -14.01 26.25 -5.26
C SER A 428 -12.65 26.28 -4.56
N ILE A 429 -11.53 25.98 -5.23
CA ILE A 429 -10.18 26.16 -4.70
C ILE A 429 -9.78 27.64 -4.78
N PRO A 430 -9.33 28.27 -3.69
CA PRO A 430 -8.93 29.66 -3.70
C PRO A 430 -7.77 29.91 -4.65
N SER A 431 -7.63 31.15 -5.11
CA SER A 431 -6.46 31.56 -5.88
C SER A 431 -5.19 31.34 -5.06
N ALA A 432 -4.21 30.72 -5.68
CA ALA A 432 -2.87 30.53 -5.14
C ALA A 432 -1.90 31.52 -5.80
N PRO A 433 -0.74 31.80 -5.16
CA PRO A 433 0.41 32.35 -5.86
C PRO A 433 0.79 31.49 -7.08
N ASP A 434 1.57 32.04 -8.00
CA ASP A 434 2.12 31.25 -9.12
C ASP A 434 2.85 30.02 -8.59
N SER A 435 2.29 28.85 -8.89
CA SER A 435 2.79 27.57 -8.42
C SER A 435 4.20 27.29 -8.92
N GLY A 436 4.55 27.78 -10.13
CA GLY A 436 5.84 27.67 -10.81
C GLY A 436 6.58 26.34 -10.60
N GLN A 437 6.65 25.49 -11.62
CA GLN A 437 7.36 24.21 -11.50
C GLN A 437 8.87 24.39 -11.66
N ILE A 438 9.62 23.85 -10.70
CA ILE A 438 11.06 23.65 -10.77
C ILE A 438 11.27 22.19 -11.19
N MET A 439 11.71 21.96 -12.43
CA MET A 439 11.91 20.61 -12.96
C MET A 439 13.11 19.95 -12.28
N VAL A 440 12.92 18.72 -11.81
CA VAL A 440 13.98 17.91 -11.21
C VAL A 440 14.40 16.85 -12.23
N ALA A 441 15.53 17.06 -12.92
CA ALA A 441 15.97 16.17 -14.00
C ALA A 441 16.15 14.72 -13.52
N SER A 442 16.63 14.53 -12.29
CA SER A 442 16.79 13.21 -11.69
C SER A 442 15.46 12.56 -11.29
N GLY A 443 14.38 13.31 -11.13
CA GLY A 443 13.03 12.79 -10.90
C GLY A 443 12.33 12.32 -12.19
N GLN A 444 12.97 12.44 -13.35
CA GLN A 444 12.41 12.09 -14.64
C GLN A 444 13.00 10.79 -15.20
N ALA A 445 12.14 10.00 -15.85
CA ALA A 445 12.52 8.80 -16.58
C ALA A 445 11.49 8.51 -17.69
N PRO A 446 11.89 7.82 -18.78
CA PRO A 446 10.95 7.41 -19.83
C PRO A 446 10.00 6.33 -19.30
N ALA A 447 8.72 6.43 -19.70
CA ALA A 447 7.73 5.40 -19.41
C ALA A 447 8.11 4.07 -20.08
N GLN A 448 7.87 2.98 -19.36
CA GLN A 448 8.09 1.62 -19.84
C GLN A 448 6.77 1.01 -20.32
N ASP A 449 6.84 -0.05 -21.12
CA ASP A 449 5.65 -0.85 -21.45
C ASP A 449 5.24 -1.73 -20.25
N VAL A 450 4.64 -1.09 -19.25
CA VAL A 450 4.19 -1.75 -18.02
C VAL A 450 3.07 -2.75 -18.29
N ASN A 451 2.22 -2.52 -19.30
CA ASN A 451 1.03 -3.36 -19.51
C ASN A 451 1.40 -4.79 -19.96
N SER A 452 2.40 -4.95 -20.84
CA SER A 452 2.89 -6.28 -21.20
C SER A 452 3.54 -7.00 -20.02
N MET A 453 4.29 -6.28 -19.19
CA MET A 453 4.90 -6.82 -17.97
C MET A 453 3.85 -7.26 -16.95
N LEU A 454 2.76 -6.50 -16.78
CA LEU A 454 1.65 -6.87 -15.91
C LEU A 454 0.95 -8.15 -16.40
N ALA A 455 0.73 -8.28 -17.71
CA ALA A 455 0.17 -9.50 -18.30
C ALA A 455 1.08 -10.72 -18.09
N GLN A 456 2.39 -10.57 -18.28
CA GLN A 456 3.35 -11.64 -18.00
C GLN A 456 3.37 -12.03 -16.52
N ASN A 457 3.30 -11.03 -15.64
CA ASN A 457 3.27 -11.24 -14.19
C ASN A 457 2.03 -12.01 -13.73
N GLN A 458 0.88 -11.84 -14.40
CA GLN A 458 -0.33 -12.65 -14.14
C GLN A 458 -0.06 -14.14 -14.42
N THR A 459 0.57 -14.47 -15.54
CA THR A 459 0.97 -15.84 -15.89
C THR A 459 1.94 -16.42 -14.84
N SER A 460 2.95 -15.65 -14.42
CA SER A 460 3.89 -16.08 -13.38
C SER A 460 3.19 -16.40 -12.06
N GLY A 461 2.19 -15.60 -11.66
CA GLY A 461 1.39 -15.87 -10.46
C GLY A 461 0.57 -17.16 -10.58
N GLN A 462 -0.10 -17.39 -11.72
CA GLN A 462 -0.86 -18.63 -11.96
C GLN A 462 0.04 -19.88 -11.94
N GLN A 463 1.24 -19.76 -12.49
CA GLN A 463 2.23 -20.82 -12.46
C GLN A 463 2.65 -21.12 -11.02
N ALA A 464 3.01 -20.11 -10.24
CA ALA A 464 3.38 -20.28 -8.83
C ALA A 464 2.26 -20.94 -8.01
N GLU A 465 1.00 -20.57 -8.27
CA GLU A 465 -0.14 -21.20 -7.63
C GLU A 465 -0.26 -22.70 -7.97
N THR A 466 -0.12 -23.04 -9.25
CA THR A 466 -0.19 -24.43 -9.73
C THR A 466 0.96 -25.30 -9.18
N GLU A 467 2.16 -24.73 -9.12
CA GLU A 467 3.35 -25.40 -8.58
C GLU A 467 3.18 -25.74 -7.10
N ILE A 468 2.70 -24.78 -6.29
CA ILE A 468 2.44 -25.01 -4.87
C ILE A 468 1.35 -26.08 -4.66
N ALA A 469 0.25 -26.03 -5.41
CA ALA A 469 -0.80 -27.04 -5.31
C ALA A 469 -0.26 -28.45 -5.60
N THR A 470 0.64 -28.58 -6.58
CA THR A 470 1.30 -29.84 -6.92
C THR A 470 2.31 -30.26 -5.85
N ALA A 471 3.15 -29.35 -5.34
CA ALA A 471 4.15 -29.64 -4.33
C ALA A 471 3.54 -30.05 -2.98
N ALA A 472 2.40 -29.43 -2.62
CA ALA A 472 1.65 -29.69 -1.40
C ALA A 472 0.91 -31.04 -1.43
N THR A 473 0.45 -31.49 -2.60
CA THR A 473 -0.28 -32.75 -2.77
C THR A 473 0.62 -33.96 -3.04
N GLY A 474 1.91 -33.74 -3.33
CA GLY A 474 2.89 -34.77 -3.69
C GLY A 474 3.27 -35.72 -2.54
N ASN A 475 2.34 -36.57 -2.13
CA ASN A 475 2.49 -37.92 -1.57
C ASN A 475 1.11 -38.32 -1.01
N GLN A 476 0.25 -38.90 -1.86
CA GLN A 476 -0.63 -39.97 -1.42
C GLN A 476 -0.04 -41.30 -1.90
#